data_AF-F3KXR2-F1
#
_entry.id   AF-F3KXR2-F1
#
_cell.length_a   1.000
_cell.length_b   1.000
_cell.length_c   1.000
_cell.angle_alpha   90.00
_cell.angle_beta   90.00
_cell.angle_gamma   90.00
#
_symmetry.space_group_name_H-M   'P 1'
#
loop_
_entity.id
_entity.type
_entity.pdbx_description
1 polymer ?
#
loop_
_entity_poly.entity_id
_entity_poly.type
_entity_poly.pdbx_seq_one_letter_code
_entity_poly.pdbx_strand_id
1 'polypeptide(L)'
;MQRREFNRALTAAGLGSAVALPATFPLNAAAQGPGFESGRDYLPLKQPAPVETPAGQVEVVEFFSYYCPHCNAFEPTLEAWSRRLPKDVVLRRVPVAFVGPRPETRQRLYYALEALGQLNQLHAKVFRAVHVDRQRLEDPAGMADWLATQGVDKKQFTDAYNSFSVAAKVGRANQLVSAYQVDGVPALGVAGRYYTDASLTRSMERSLQVVDYLAGEVKKGR
;
A
#
# COMPACT_ATOMS: atom_id res chain seq x y z
N MET A 1 3.36 -103.68 14.01
CA MET A 1 4.53 -104.15 14.78
C MET A 1 5.56 -103.04 14.79
N GLN A 2 5.94 -102.60 16.00
CA GLN A 2 7.25 -102.08 16.42
C GLN A 2 7.95 -100.96 15.61
N ARG A 3 8.53 -99.92 16.19
CA ARG A 3 8.55 -99.33 17.54
C ARG A 3 9.51 -98.12 17.45
N ARG A 4 9.29 -97.12 18.30
CA ARG A 4 10.24 -96.13 18.83
C ARG A 4 10.26 -94.75 18.16
N GLU A 5 9.41 -93.91 18.74
CA GLU A 5 9.73 -92.53 19.05
C GLU A 5 11.03 -92.41 19.88
N PHE A 6 11.74 -91.30 19.67
CA PHE A 6 12.61 -90.71 20.68
C PHE A 6 12.43 -89.19 20.63
N ASN A 7 11.83 -88.67 21.71
CA ASN A 7 11.66 -87.26 22.00
C ASN A 7 12.91 -86.67 22.69
N ARG A 8 12.93 -85.33 22.71
CA ARG A 8 13.73 -84.39 23.55
C ARG A 8 14.97 -83.85 22.87
N ALA A 9 15.34 -82.58 22.98
CA ALA A 9 14.75 -81.33 23.46
C ALA A 9 15.83 -80.24 23.22
N LEU A 10 15.45 -78.97 23.15
CA LEU A 10 16.13 -77.78 23.73
C LEU A 10 15.98 -76.52 22.84
N THR A 11 14.97 -75.74 23.23
CA THR A 11 15.02 -74.29 23.51
C THR A 11 16.15 -73.44 22.90
N ALA A 12 15.75 -72.44 22.10
CA ALA A 12 16.30 -71.09 22.20
C ALA A 12 15.23 -70.08 21.75
N ALA A 13 14.62 -69.42 22.74
CA ALA A 13 13.77 -68.25 22.54
C ALA A 13 14.66 -67.05 22.21
N GLY A 14 14.66 -66.61 20.95
CA GLY A 14 15.28 -65.37 20.52
C GLY A 14 14.28 -64.23 20.60
N LEU A 15 14.47 -63.33 21.57
CA LEU A 15 13.81 -62.04 21.68
C LEU A 15 14.29 -61.14 20.52
N GLY A 16 13.48 -61.02 19.47
CA GLY A 16 13.70 -60.09 18.36
C GLY A 16 12.92 -58.80 18.57
N SER A 17 13.60 -57.76 19.03
CA SER A 17 13.11 -56.42 19.30
C SER A 17 12.42 -55.76 18.10
N ALA A 18 11.43 -54.92 18.42
CA ALA A 18 10.62 -54.08 17.55
C ALA A 18 11.40 -53.24 16.54
N VAL A 19 10.86 -53.12 15.33
CA VAL A 19 11.06 -51.96 14.45
C VAL A 19 9.68 -51.45 14.04
N ALA A 20 9.10 -50.60 14.88
CA ALA A 20 8.00 -49.74 14.47
C ALA A 20 8.63 -48.61 13.63
N LEU A 21 8.37 -48.60 12.33
CA LEU A 21 8.73 -47.50 11.44
C LEU A 21 7.91 -46.26 11.85
N PRO A 22 8.53 -45.17 12.32
CA PRO A 22 7.80 -43.91 12.42
C PRO A 22 7.56 -43.42 10.99
N ALA A 23 6.30 -43.43 10.56
CA ALA A 23 5.88 -42.68 9.39
C ALA A 23 6.06 -41.19 9.70
N THR A 24 7.26 -40.67 9.44
CA THR A 24 7.52 -39.24 9.47
C THR A 24 6.76 -38.61 8.31
N PHE A 25 5.55 -38.12 8.59
CA PHE A 25 4.89 -37.14 7.73
C PHE A 25 5.82 -35.91 7.65
N PRO A 26 6.28 -35.49 6.46
CA PRO A 26 6.95 -34.20 6.36
C PRO A 26 5.96 -33.11 6.78
N LEU A 27 6.25 -32.49 7.92
CA LEU A 27 5.57 -31.28 8.37
C LEU A 27 5.67 -30.22 7.28
N ASN A 28 4.51 -29.72 6.88
CA ASN A 28 4.25 -28.41 6.31
C ASN A 28 5.49 -27.65 5.80
N ALA A 29 5.77 -27.82 4.50
CA ALA A 29 6.30 -26.71 3.74
C ALA A 29 5.23 -25.60 3.77
N ALA A 30 5.35 -24.69 4.73
CA ALA A 30 4.68 -23.40 4.62
C ALA A 30 5.16 -22.81 3.30
N ALA A 31 4.29 -22.80 2.30
CA ALA A 31 4.50 -22.07 1.07
C ALA A 31 4.71 -20.61 1.47
N GLN A 32 5.98 -20.21 1.61
CA GLN A 32 6.35 -18.82 1.59
C GLN A 32 5.86 -18.36 0.22
N GLY A 33 4.82 -17.51 0.19
CA GLY A 33 4.37 -16.90 -1.05
C GLY A 33 5.55 -16.29 -1.80
N PRO A 34 5.43 -16.02 -3.12
CA PRO A 34 6.54 -15.52 -3.91
C PRO A 34 7.21 -14.35 -3.18
N GLY A 35 8.43 -14.57 -2.70
CA GLY A 35 9.13 -13.59 -1.89
C GLY A 35 9.37 -12.35 -2.75
N PHE A 36 8.91 -11.19 -2.29
CA PHE A 36 9.25 -9.93 -2.93
C PHE A 36 10.69 -9.56 -2.55
N GLU A 37 11.48 -9.19 -3.55
CA GLU A 37 12.91 -8.95 -3.38
C GLU A 37 13.22 -7.45 -3.26
N SER A 38 13.98 -7.07 -2.22
CA SER A 38 14.52 -5.72 -2.07
C SER A 38 15.47 -5.38 -3.21
N GLY A 39 15.39 -4.16 -3.73
CA GLY A 39 16.15 -3.71 -4.90
C GLY A 39 15.50 -4.08 -6.24
N ARG A 40 14.50 -4.97 -6.25
CA ARG A 40 13.77 -5.38 -7.45
C ARG A 40 12.29 -5.02 -7.39
N ASP A 41 11.57 -5.52 -6.40
CA ASP A 41 10.12 -5.32 -6.27
C ASP A 41 9.80 -4.08 -5.40
N TYR A 42 10.72 -3.68 -4.51
CA TYR A 42 10.66 -2.47 -3.70
C TYR A 42 12.06 -1.98 -3.36
N LEU A 43 12.17 -0.72 -2.91
CA LEU A 43 13.40 -0.11 -2.45
C LEU A 43 13.28 0.26 -0.96
N PRO A 44 14.25 -0.13 -0.11
CA PRO A 44 14.35 0.43 1.23
C PRO A 44 14.79 1.89 1.15
N LEU A 45 14.19 2.75 1.97
CA LEU A 45 14.63 4.13 2.08
C LEU A 45 15.99 4.19 2.78
N LYS A 46 16.86 5.09 2.30
CA LYS A 46 18.18 5.33 2.91
C LYS A 46 18.06 5.86 4.33
N GLN A 47 17.02 6.65 4.59
CA GLN A 47 16.68 7.20 5.89
C GLN A 47 15.17 7.04 6.09
N PRO A 48 14.71 6.70 7.30
CA PRO A 48 13.29 6.64 7.57
C PRO A 48 12.61 7.99 7.30
N ALA A 49 11.52 7.97 6.54
CA ALA A 49 10.68 9.13 6.33
C ALA A 49 9.70 9.32 7.50
N PRO A 50 9.22 10.56 7.75
CA PRO A 50 8.20 10.81 8.76
C PRO A 50 6.92 10.00 8.49
N VAL A 51 6.33 9.48 9.57
CA VAL A 51 5.06 8.74 9.58
C VAL A 51 4.06 9.53 10.42
N GLU A 52 2.85 9.74 9.91
CA GLU A 52 1.81 10.53 10.60
C GLU A 52 0.75 9.65 11.30
N THR A 53 0.71 8.35 10.98
CA THR A 53 -0.23 7.42 11.60
C THR A 53 0.14 7.11 13.06
N PRO A 54 -0.85 6.87 13.95
CA PRO A 54 -0.59 6.53 15.34
C PRO A 54 0.33 5.31 15.50
N ALA A 55 1.05 5.27 16.63
CA ALA A 55 1.82 4.10 17.02
C ALA A 55 0.94 2.84 17.00
N GLY A 56 1.51 1.72 16.54
CA GLY A 56 0.75 0.48 16.37
C GLY A 56 0.05 0.34 15.01
N GLN A 57 -0.02 1.38 14.18
CA GLN A 57 -0.55 1.30 12.81
C GLN A 57 0.56 1.40 11.77
N VAL A 58 0.38 0.77 10.61
CA VAL A 58 1.28 0.83 9.46
C VAL A 58 0.74 1.87 8.48
N GLU A 59 1.49 2.94 8.26
CA GLU A 59 1.18 3.91 7.22
C GLU A 59 1.51 3.35 5.84
N VAL A 60 0.57 3.43 4.92
CA VAL A 60 0.79 3.32 3.48
C VAL A 60 0.51 4.67 2.87
N VAL A 61 1.46 5.19 2.09
CA VAL A 61 1.33 6.49 1.42
C VAL A 61 1.20 6.26 -0.08
N GLU A 62 0.15 6.79 -0.69
CA GLU A 62 0.10 6.96 -2.14
C GLU A 62 0.62 8.35 -2.50
N PHE A 63 1.62 8.40 -3.39
CA PHE A 63 2.04 9.63 -4.07
C PHE A 63 1.37 9.69 -5.45
N PHE A 64 0.62 10.76 -5.70
CA PHE A 64 -0.21 10.85 -6.90
C PHE A 64 -0.32 12.29 -7.43
N SER A 65 -0.95 12.45 -8.59
CA SER A 65 -1.41 13.76 -9.09
C SER A 65 -2.76 13.61 -9.78
N TYR A 66 -3.66 14.58 -9.61
CA TYR A 66 -4.93 14.64 -10.35
C TYR A 66 -4.75 14.80 -11.87
N TYR A 67 -3.55 15.12 -12.35
CA TYR A 67 -3.24 15.30 -13.78
C TYR A 67 -2.44 14.13 -14.36
N CYS A 68 -2.23 13.07 -13.57
CA CYS A 68 -1.50 11.88 -13.97
C CYS A 68 -2.49 10.82 -14.52
N PRO A 69 -2.44 10.48 -15.82
CA PRO A 69 -3.35 9.50 -16.40
C PRO A 69 -3.27 8.11 -15.74
N HIS A 70 -2.06 7.69 -15.35
CA HIS A 70 -1.85 6.42 -14.65
C HIS A 70 -2.45 6.41 -13.24
N CYS A 71 -2.41 7.55 -12.54
CA CYS A 71 -3.00 7.72 -11.22
C CYS A 71 -4.53 7.65 -11.32
N ASN A 72 -5.12 8.34 -12.30
CA ASN A 72 -6.55 8.24 -12.59
C ASN A 72 -7.00 6.81 -12.93
N ALA A 73 -6.19 6.09 -13.73
CA ALA A 73 -6.48 4.69 -14.07
C ALA A 73 -6.35 3.75 -12.87
N PHE A 74 -5.44 4.05 -11.94
CA PHE A 74 -5.19 3.25 -10.74
C PHE A 74 -6.22 3.48 -9.62
N GLU A 75 -6.83 4.67 -9.55
CA GLU A 75 -7.71 5.06 -8.45
C GLU A 75 -8.83 4.03 -8.12
N PRO A 76 -9.55 3.42 -9.09
CA PRO A 76 -10.55 2.40 -8.77
C PRO A 76 -9.96 1.16 -8.09
N THR A 77 -8.75 0.74 -8.51
CA THR A 77 -8.03 -0.40 -7.94
C THR A 77 -7.57 -0.09 -6.53
N LEU A 78 -6.99 1.10 -6.32
CA LEU A 78 -6.54 1.55 -5.01
C LEU A 78 -7.70 1.66 -4.02
N GLU A 79 -8.83 2.21 -4.45
CA GLU A 79 -10.03 2.35 -3.63
C GLU A 79 -10.65 1.00 -3.26
N ALA A 80 -10.65 0.03 -4.19
CA ALA A 80 -11.10 -1.34 -3.88
C ALA A 80 -10.15 -2.06 -2.92
N TRP A 81 -8.85 -1.77 -2.98
CA TRP A 81 -7.87 -2.29 -2.03
C TRP A 81 -7.98 -1.63 -0.66
N SER A 82 -8.15 -0.30 -0.59
CA SER A 82 -8.23 0.47 0.67
C SER A 82 -9.36 -0.01 1.58
N ARG A 83 -10.50 -0.39 0.99
CA ARG A 83 -11.67 -0.94 1.71
C ARG A 83 -11.43 -2.30 2.36
N ARG A 84 -10.38 -3.01 1.94
CA ARG A 84 -10.00 -4.34 2.46
C ARG A 84 -8.85 -4.27 3.46
N LEU A 85 -8.32 -3.08 3.74
CA LEU A 85 -7.23 -2.90 4.68
C LEU A 85 -7.63 -3.37 6.08
N PRO A 86 -6.73 -4.08 6.79
CA PRO A 86 -6.94 -4.36 8.21
C PRO A 86 -6.89 -3.06 9.01
N LYS A 87 -7.51 -3.04 10.20
CA LYS A 87 -7.67 -1.84 11.04
C LYS A 87 -6.35 -1.18 11.47
N ASP A 88 -5.25 -1.90 11.38
CA ASP A 88 -3.90 -1.48 11.74
C ASP A 88 -3.07 -1.03 10.53
N VAL A 89 -3.69 -0.84 9.36
CA VAL A 89 -3.07 -0.24 8.16
C VAL A 89 -3.89 0.96 7.72
N VAL A 90 -3.22 2.09 7.50
CA VAL A 90 -3.88 3.34 7.09
C VAL A 90 -3.30 3.80 5.77
N LEU A 91 -4.18 3.98 4.78
CA LEU A 91 -3.83 4.64 3.52
C LEU A 91 -3.93 6.15 3.68
N ARG A 92 -2.86 6.85 3.33
CA ARG A 92 -2.80 8.31 3.20
C ARG A 92 -2.42 8.66 1.77
N ARG A 93 -3.09 9.65 1.16
CA ARG A 93 -2.74 10.14 -0.17
C ARG A 93 -1.99 11.46 -0.09
N VAL A 94 -0.98 11.64 -0.94
CA VAL A 94 -0.07 12.77 -0.94
C VAL A 94 0.09 13.28 -2.38
N PRO A 95 -0.46 14.46 -2.71
CA PRO A 95 -0.32 15.02 -4.05
C PRO A 95 1.12 15.51 -4.29
N VAL A 96 1.70 15.17 -5.43
CA VAL A 96 3.06 15.57 -5.82
C VAL A 96 3.09 16.91 -6.55
N ALA A 97 4.23 17.61 -6.45
CA ALA A 97 4.44 18.94 -6.99
C ALA A 97 5.22 18.98 -8.33
N PHE A 98 5.24 17.90 -9.11
CA PHE A 98 6.05 17.83 -10.34
C PHE A 98 5.31 17.34 -11.61
N VAL A 99 4.02 16.99 -11.50
CA VAL A 99 3.23 16.49 -12.66
C VAL A 99 2.19 17.50 -13.12
N GLY A 100 2.32 17.98 -14.37
CA GLY A 100 1.38 18.90 -15.04
C GLY A 100 1.63 20.40 -14.75
N PRO A 101 0.82 21.34 -15.29
CA PRO A 101 1.01 22.79 -15.07
C PRO A 101 0.58 23.28 -13.67
N ARG A 102 1.29 24.21 -13.04
CA ARG A 102 0.91 24.80 -11.72
C ARG A 102 0.76 23.75 -10.58
N PRO A 103 1.82 23.01 -10.23
CA PRO A 103 1.79 21.92 -9.26
C PRO A 103 1.27 22.28 -7.87
N GLU A 104 1.70 23.41 -7.31
CA GLU A 104 1.26 23.83 -5.98
C GLU A 104 -0.26 24.03 -5.93
N THR A 105 -0.86 24.64 -6.96
CA THR A 105 -2.30 24.88 -7.03
C THR A 105 -3.11 23.58 -6.89
N ARG A 106 -2.61 22.48 -7.47
CA ARG A 106 -3.28 21.18 -7.39
C ARG A 106 -3.10 20.48 -6.05
N GLN A 107 -1.94 20.63 -5.42
CA GLN A 107 -1.76 20.15 -4.05
C GLN A 107 -2.71 20.89 -3.11
N ARG A 108 -2.85 22.20 -3.28
CA ARG A 108 -3.81 23.02 -2.53
C ARG A 108 -5.24 22.59 -2.77
N LEU A 109 -5.64 22.24 -4.00
CA LEU A 109 -6.96 21.67 -4.27
C LEU A 109 -7.23 20.43 -3.41
N TYR A 110 -6.32 19.45 -3.43
CA TYR A 110 -6.47 18.24 -2.61
C TYR A 110 -6.62 18.58 -1.11
N TYR A 111 -5.71 19.39 -0.57
CA TYR A 111 -5.71 19.71 0.86
C TYR A 111 -6.86 20.64 1.28
N ALA A 112 -7.37 21.49 0.37
CA ALA A 112 -8.59 22.27 0.63
C ALA A 112 -9.81 21.35 0.73
N LEU A 113 -9.95 20.37 -0.17
CA LEU A 113 -11.01 19.37 -0.08
C LEU A 113 -10.92 18.53 1.19
N GLU A 114 -9.71 18.18 1.61
CA GLU A 114 -9.46 17.50 2.87
C GLU A 114 -9.87 18.37 4.07
N ALA A 115 -9.46 19.63 4.09
CA ALA A 115 -9.81 20.57 5.16
C ALA A 115 -11.33 20.81 5.27
N LEU A 116 -12.06 20.75 4.16
CA LEU A 116 -13.52 20.87 4.11
C LEU A 116 -14.25 19.56 4.40
N GLY A 117 -13.55 18.44 4.60
CA GLY A 117 -14.16 17.12 4.78
C GLY A 117 -14.85 16.58 3.51
N GLN A 118 -14.55 17.16 2.34
CA GLN A 118 -15.17 16.83 1.06
C GLN A 118 -14.35 15.83 0.22
N LEU A 119 -13.14 15.50 0.67
CA LEU A 119 -12.20 14.68 -0.10
C LEU A 119 -12.81 13.33 -0.51
N ASN A 120 -13.39 12.56 0.43
CA ASN A 120 -13.96 11.25 0.13
C ASN A 120 -15.04 11.27 -0.96
N GLN A 121 -15.81 12.36 -1.06
CA GLN A 121 -16.90 12.49 -2.03
C GLN A 121 -16.42 13.02 -3.38
N LEU A 122 -15.39 13.88 -3.37
CA LEU A 122 -14.98 14.63 -4.54
C LEU A 122 -13.68 14.14 -5.19
N HIS A 123 -12.89 13.32 -4.52
CA HIS A 123 -11.59 12.85 -5.03
C HIS A 123 -11.69 12.21 -6.43
N ALA A 124 -12.54 11.19 -6.58
CA ALA A 124 -12.78 10.54 -7.87
C ALA A 124 -13.44 11.48 -8.91
N LYS A 125 -14.26 12.44 -8.46
CA LYS A 125 -14.88 13.43 -9.35
C LYS A 125 -13.87 14.43 -9.90
N VAL A 126 -12.86 14.83 -9.12
CA VAL A 126 -11.77 15.70 -9.60
C VAL A 126 -10.98 14.98 -10.68
N PHE A 127 -10.62 13.72 -10.46
CA PHE A 127 -9.97 12.88 -11.48
C PHE A 127 -10.79 12.80 -12.77
N ARG A 128 -12.08 12.49 -12.66
CA ARG A 128 -13.00 12.47 -13.81
C ARG A 128 -13.05 13.83 -14.52
N ALA A 129 -13.16 14.93 -13.76
CA ALA A 129 -13.24 16.27 -14.33
C ALA A 129 -12.01 16.59 -15.18
N VAL A 130 -10.81 16.22 -14.71
CA VAL A 130 -9.56 16.45 -15.44
C VAL A 130 -9.42 15.51 -16.64
N HIS A 131 -9.64 14.21 -16.46
CA HIS A 131 -9.29 13.20 -17.47
C HIS A 131 -10.40 12.87 -18.48
N VAL A 132 -11.67 12.95 -18.05
CA VAL A 132 -12.84 12.61 -18.88
C VAL A 132 -13.52 13.88 -19.38
N ASP A 133 -13.91 14.76 -18.46
CA ASP A 133 -14.72 15.94 -18.78
C ASP A 133 -13.85 17.13 -19.26
N ARG A 134 -12.52 16.96 -19.27
CA ARG A 134 -11.50 17.92 -19.76
C ARG A 134 -11.61 19.32 -19.14
N GLN A 135 -12.06 19.39 -17.90
CA GLN A 135 -12.12 20.62 -17.12
C GLN A 135 -10.71 21.10 -16.78
N ARG A 136 -10.46 22.39 -17.00
CA ARG A 136 -9.16 23.01 -16.71
C ARG A 136 -9.15 23.52 -15.27
N LEU A 137 -8.94 22.62 -14.33
CA LEU A 137 -8.79 22.93 -12.90
C LEU A 137 -7.36 23.42 -12.60
N GLU A 138 -6.93 24.48 -13.29
CA GLU A 138 -5.55 24.99 -13.25
C GLU A 138 -5.40 26.24 -12.36
N ASP A 139 -6.48 26.97 -12.13
CA ASP A 139 -6.50 28.18 -11.30
C ASP A 139 -7.58 28.11 -10.21
N PRO A 140 -7.41 28.83 -9.09
CA PRO A 140 -8.32 28.74 -7.96
C PRO A 140 -9.76 29.19 -8.27
N ALA A 141 -9.96 30.14 -9.19
CA ALA A 141 -11.29 30.62 -9.54
C ALA A 141 -12.06 29.56 -10.32
N GLY A 142 -11.43 28.96 -11.34
CA GLY A 142 -11.99 27.84 -12.08
C GLY A 142 -12.26 26.62 -11.20
N MET A 143 -11.37 26.33 -10.23
CA MET A 143 -11.61 25.30 -9.22
C MET A 143 -12.84 25.60 -8.37
N ALA A 144 -12.99 26.83 -7.87
CA ALA A 144 -14.13 27.25 -7.07
C ALA A 144 -15.44 27.15 -7.87
N ASP A 145 -15.43 27.57 -9.13
CA ASP A 145 -16.58 27.49 -10.03
C ASP A 145 -17.02 26.05 -10.27
N TRP A 146 -16.08 25.16 -10.60
CA TRP A 146 -16.39 23.74 -10.76
C TRP A 146 -16.88 23.12 -9.44
N LEU A 147 -16.22 23.41 -8.31
CA LEU A 147 -16.62 22.89 -7.00
C LEU A 147 -18.00 23.37 -6.56
N ALA A 148 -18.43 24.57 -6.95
CA ALA A 148 -19.80 25.05 -6.73
C ALA A 148 -20.83 24.17 -7.44
N THR A 149 -20.54 23.68 -8.65
CA THR A 149 -21.42 22.71 -9.33
C THR A 149 -21.47 21.35 -8.63
N GLN A 150 -20.50 21.07 -7.75
CA GLN A 150 -20.43 19.87 -6.92
C GLN A 150 -21.02 20.08 -5.51
N GLY A 151 -21.56 21.26 -5.21
CA GLY A 151 -22.18 21.58 -3.92
C GLY A 151 -21.26 22.17 -2.87
N VAL A 152 -20.03 22.58 -3.23
CA VAL A 152 -19.10 23.24 -2.31
C VAL A 152 -19.25 24.76 -2.43
N ASP A 153 -19.42 25.46 -1.31
CA ASP A 153 -19.47 26.91 -1.32
C ASP A 153 -18.14 27.53 -1.79
N LYS A 154 -18.20 28.49 -2.72
CA LYS A 154 -17.01 29.11 -3.32
C LYS A 154 -16.15 29.83 -2.29
N LYS A 155 -16.77 30.50 -1.32
CA LYS A 155 -16.05 31.24 -0.28
C LYS A 155 -15.35 30.27 0.67
N GLN A 156 -16.04 29.22 1.12
CA GLN A 156 -15.44 28.17 1.94
C GLN A 156 -14.24 27.50 1.25
N PHE A 157 -14.35 27.18 -0.04
CA PHE A 157 -13.22 26.66 -0.81
C PHE A 157 -12.07 27.66 -0.86
N THR A 158 -12.36 28.91 -1.22
CA THR A 158 -11.33 29.96 -1.37
C THR A 158 -10.61 30.22 -0.03
N ASP A 159 -11.35 30.27 1.08
CA ASP A 159 -10.79 30.44 2.42
C ASP A 159 -9.91 29.24 2.81
N ALA A 160 -10.38 28.01 2.58
CA ALA A 160 -9.61 26.81 2.86
C ALA A 160 -8.33 26.73 2.02
N TYR A 161 -8.44 26.97 0.72
CA TYR A 161 -7.34 26.96 -0.25
C TYR A 161 -6.22 27.93 0.12
N ASN A 162 -6.58 29.11 0.61
CA ASN A 162 -5.64 30.16 1.03
C ASN A 162 -5.20 30.04 2.50
N SER A 163 -5.73 29.07 3.24
CA SER A 163 -5.43 28.93 4.67
C SER A 163 -3.96 28.55 4.92
N PHE A 164 -3.45 29.01 6.07
CA PHE A 164 -2.14 28.60 6.57
C PHE A 164 -2.05 27.06 6.73
N SER A 165 -3.14 26.42 7.15
CA SER A 165 -3.20 24.97 7.32
C SER A 165 -2.95 24.20 6.03
N VAL A 166 -3.53 24.65 4.91
CA VAL A 166 -3.32 24.07 3.58
C VAL A 166 -1.89 24.34 3.11
N ALA A 167 -1.37 25.56 3.28
CA ALA A 167 0.02 25.87 2.94
C ALA A 167 1.02 24.98 3.71
N ALA A 168 0.79 24.75 5.00
CA ALA A 168 1.63 23.87 5.81
C ALA A 168 1.56 22.41 5.35
N LYS A 169 0.37 21.91 4.96
CA LYS A 169 0.20 20.56 4.39
C LYS A 169 0.94 20.40 3.06
N VAL A 170 0.89 21.41 2.19
CA VAL A 170 1.68 21.43 0.95
C VAL A 170 3.18 21.35 1.24
N GLY A 171 3.68 22.13 2.20
CA GLY A 171 5.08 22.08 2.63
C GLY A 171 5.49 20.69 3.12
N ARG A 172 4.68 20.07 3.99
CA ARG A 172 4.90 18.69 4.47
C ARG A 172 4.85 17.65 3.36
N ALA A 173 3.93 17.80 2.41
CA ALA A 173 3.83 16.93 1.23
C ALA A 173 5.14 16.92 0.45
N ASN A 174 5.70 18.12 0.19
CA ASN A 174 6.94 18.26 -0.56
C ASN A 174 8.14 17.67 0.18
N GLN A 175 8.22 17.88 1.50
CA GLN A 175 9.26 17.26 2.32
C GLN A 175 9.17 15.73 2.28
N LEU A 176 7.95 15.18 2.35
CA LEU A 176 7.74 13.74 2.31
C LEU A 176 8.09 13.14 0.94
N VAL A 177 7.67 13.79 -0.15
CA VAL A 177 8.06 13.43 -1.52
C VAL A 177 9.58 13.36 -1.66
N SER A 178 10.30 14.35 -1.14
CA SER A 178 11.77 14.34 -1.11
C SER A 178 12.35 13.24 -0.22
N ALA A 179 11.77 12.99 0.96
CA ALA A 179 12.23 11.96 1.89
C ALA A 179 12.12 10.54 1.29
N TYR A 180 11.05 10.28 0.54
CA TYR A 180 10.85 9.04 -0.20
C TYR A 180 11.60 9.01 -1.55
N GLN A 181 12.21 10.12 -1.97
CA GLN A 181 12.89 10.27 -3.27
C GLN A 181 11.96 9.92 -4.45
N VAL A 182 10.70 10.33 -4.37
CA VAL A 182 9.70 10.04 -5.39
C VAL A 182 10.03 10.80 -6.68
N ASP A 183 10.26 10.08 -7.77
CA ASP A 183 10.57 10.61 -9.10
C ASP A 183 9.46 10.32 -10.14
N GLY A 184 8.49 9.47 -9.79
CA GLY A 184 7.36 9.10 -10.62
C GLY A 184 6.08 8.91 -9.82
N VAL A 185 4.94 8.87 -10.51
CA VAL A 185 3.62 8.59 -9.92
C VAL A 185 2.76 7.73 -10.87
N PRO A 186 1.83 6.90 -10.35
CA PRO A 186 1.59 6.66 -8.91
C PRO A 186 2.73 5.85 -8.27
N ALA A 187 3.04 6.17 -7.02
CA ALA A 187 4.05 5.46 -6.22
C ALA A 187 3.53 5.21 -4.80
N LEU A 188 4.06 4.19 -4.14
CA LEU A 188 3.61 3.73 -2.83
C LEU A 188 4.76 3.71 -1.83
N GLY A 189 4.54 4.33 -0.68
CA GLY A 189 5.41 4.29 0.49
C GLY A 189 4.84 3.39 1.59
N VAL A 190 5.69 2.63 2.29
CA VAL A 190 5.26 1.79 3.41
C VAL A 190 6.07 2.08 4.67
N ALA A 191 5.38 2.42 5.75
CA ALA A 191 5.90 2.63 7.10
C ALA A 191 7.06 3.62 7.23
N GLY A 192 7.20 4.58 6.31
CA GLY A 192 8.37 5.46 6.28
C GLY A 192 9.68 4.74 5.93
N ARG A 193 9.62 3.52 5.40
CA ARG A 193 10.79 2.63 5.28
C ARG A 193 10.99 2.05 3.89
N TYR A 194 9.93 1.93 3.10
CA TYR A 194 9.98 1.27 1.79
C TYR A 194 9.24 2.07 0.74
N TYR A 195 9.69 1.93 -0.50
CA TYR A 195 9.13 2.53 -1.70
C TYR A 195 8.86 1.45 -2.74
N THR A 196 7.74 1.52 -3.46
CA THR A 196 7.46 0.68 -4.64
C THR A 196 6.57 1.42 -5.64
N ASP A 197 6.66 1.06 -6.91
CA ASP A 197 5.84 1.61 -8.00
C ASP A 197 5.77 0.60 -9.17
N ALA A 198 5.03 0.95 -10.22
CA ALA A 198 4.89 0.09 -11.40
C ALA A 198 6.19 -0.06 -12.23
N SER A 199 7.21 0.77 -12.05
CA SER A 199 8.50 0.59 -12.74
C SER A 199 9.27 -0.60 -12.17
N LEU A 200 9.17 -0.81 -10.86
CA LEU A 200 9.77 -1.94 -10.14
C LEU A 200 8.96 -3.22 -10.33
N THR A 201 7.63 -3.11 -10.30
CA THR A 201 6.72 -4.27 -10.25
C THR A 201 6.01 -4.55 -11.58
N ARG A 202 6.24 -3.75 -12.61
CA ARG A 202 5.57 -3.82 -13.93
C ARG A 202 4.06 -3.50 -13.92
N SER A 203 3.41 -3.40 -12.76
CA SER A 203 1.98 -3.09 -12.64
C SER A 203 1.62 -2.59 -11.24
N MET A 204 0.65 -1.68 -11.13
CA MET A 204 0.25 -1.18 -9.82
C MET A 204 -0.47 -2.22 -8.97
N GLU A 205 -1.13 -3.20 -9.58
CA GLU A 205 -1.71 -4.36 -8.90
C GLU A 205 -0.64 -5.17 -8.17
N ARG A 206 0.51 -5.43 -8.83
CA ARG A 206 1.64 -6.09 -8.16
C ARG A 206 2.26 -5.21 -7.08
N SER A 207 2.32 -3.88 -7.28
CA SER A 207 2.76 -2.96 -6.23
C SER A 207 1.91 -3.04 -4.97
N LEU A 208 0.59 -3.23 -5.08
CA LEU A 208 -0.28 -3.44 -3.92
C LEU A 208 0.03 -4.76 -3.20
N GLN A 209 0.35 -5.83 -3.91
CA GLN A 209 0.78 -7.09 -3.29
C GLN A 209 2.11 -6.93 -2.54
N VAL A 210 3.04 -6.13 -3.08
CA VAL A 210 4.28 -5.75 -2.42
C VAL A 210 3.99 -4.95 -1.14
N VAL A 211 3.05 -4.00 -1.20
CA VAL A 211 2.63 -3.23 -0.02
C VAL A 211 2.05 -4.14 1.06
N ASP A 212 1.18 -5.09 0.71
CA ASP A 212 0.59 -6.03 1.67
C ASP A 212 1.67 -6.88 2.35
N TYR A 213 2.65 -7.35 1.57
CA TYR A 213 3.81 -8.06 2.10
C TYR A 213 4.63 -7.20 3.06
N LEU A 214 5.01 -6.00 2.65
CA LEU A 214 5.82 -5.09 3.46
C LEU A 214 5.10 -4.66 4.73
N ALA A 215 3.80 -4.41 4.67
CA ALA A 215 2.98 -4.12 5.85
C ALA A 215 2.98 -5.30 6.83
N GLY A 216 2.95 -6.54 6.33
CA GLY A 216 3.12 -7.74 7.15
C GLY A 216 4.50 -7.84 7.81
N GLU A 217 5.56 -7.58 7.06
CA GLU A 217 6.94 -7.61 7.58
C GLU A 217 7.18 -6.53 8.65
N VAL A 218 6.65 -5.33 8.44
CA VAL A 218 6.72 -4.24 9.44
C VAL A 218 6.03 -4.64 10.74
N LYS A 219 4.92 -5.39 10.68
CA LYS A 219 4.21 -5.85 11.88
C LYS A 219 4.96 -6.95 12.62
N LYS A 220 5.60 -7.88 11.91
CA LYS A 220 6.41 -8.95 12.54
C LYS A 220 7.67 -8.42 13.21
N GLY A 221 8.22 -7.32 12.69
CA GLY A 221 9.43 -6.68 13.23
C GLY A 221 9.18 -5.67 14.35
N ARG A 222 7.94 -5.56 14.85
CA ARG A 222 7.58 -4.80 16.06
C ARG A 222 7.65 -5.70 17.28
#